data_AF-A0A1Q5HUV3-F1
#
_entry.id   AF-A0A1Q5HUV3-F1
#
_cell.length_a   1.000
_cell.length_b   1.000
_cell.length_c   1.000
_cell.angle_alpha   90.00
_cell.angle_beta   90.00
_cell.angle_gamma   90.00
#
_symmetry.space_group_name_H-M   'P 1'
#
loop_
_entity.id
_entity.type
_entity.pdbx_description
1 polymer ?
#
loop_
_entity_poly.entity_id
_entity_poly.type
_entity_poly.pdbx_seq_one_letter_code
_entity_poly.pdbx_strand_id
1 'polypeptide(L)'
;MFMIDLETLLPLSAVRLVEDQVRQVHTERPDLDMRDALEIVCAVLEGNQQDTSRILAAARAEHAKVVATAKRSRDEIDALARIQTAYPELERLEARFPGRSTAAKMLADAGRTWGDFGLTEADGALFQELLDEHAAG
;
A
#
# COMPACT_ATOMS: atom_id res chain seq x y z
N MET A 1 44.11 19.76 -22.25
CA MET A 1 42.77 20.35 -22.16
C MET A 1 41.80 19.30 -22.70
N PHE A 2 41.19 18.50 -21.82
CA PHE A 2 40.22 17.49 -22.23
C PHE A 2 38.83 18.09 -21.99
N MET A 3 38.22 18.62 -23.05
CA MET A 3 36.77 18.85 -23.07
C MET A 3 36.13 17.47 -23.12
N ILE A 4 35.46 17.08 -22.03
CA ILE A 4 34.64 15.87 -22.02
C ILE A 4 33.47 16.13 -22.97
N ASP A 5 33.35 15.32 -24.00
CA ASP A 5 32.32 15.45 -25.04
C ASP A 5 30.98 14.91 -24.50
N LEU A 6 30.24 15.79 -23.81
CA LEU A 6 28.98 15.50 -23.13
C LEU A 6 27.91 14.89 -24.06
N GLU A 7 28.00 15.13 -25.38
CA GLU A 7 27.11 14.56 -26.39
C GLU A 7 27.20 13.03 -26.49
N THR A 8 28.31 12.42 -26.06
CA THR A 8 28.53 10.97 -26.14
C THR A 8 27.99 10.19 -24.93
N LEU A 9 27.66 10.86 -23.83
CA LEU A 9 27.36 10.21 -22.53
C LEU A 9 25.93 10.41 -22.03
N LEU A 10 25.18 11.36 -22.59
CA LEU A 10 23.82 11.69 -22.14
C LEU A 10 22.86 11.86 -23.31
N PRO A 11 21.55 11.61 -23.12
CA PRO A 11 20.53 12.03 -24.08
C PRO A 11 20.69 13.52 -24.38
N LEU A 12 20.56 13.92 -25.66
CA LEU A 12 20.77 15.30 -26.12
C LEU A 12 20.00 16.37 -25.31
N SER A 13 18.84 16.00 -24.75
CA SER A 13 18.04 16.85 -23.86
C SER A 13 18.68 17.08 -22.49
N ALA A 14 19.35 16.06 -21.93
CA ALA A 14 20.06 16.16 -20.66
C ALA A 14 21.36 16.97 -20.81
N VAL A 15 22.05 16.83 -21.94
CA VAL A 15 23.24 17.66 -22.26
C VAL A 15 22.87 19.14 -22.27
N ARG A 16 21.80 19.51 -23.00
CA ARG A 16 21.33 20.90 -23.06
C ARG A 16 20.91 21.45 -21.70
N LEU A 17 20.25 20.64 -20.88
CA LEU A 17 19.88 21.04 -19.52
C LEU A 17 21.12 21.35 -18.66
N VAL A 18 22.14 20.50 -18.74
CA VAL A 18 23.40 20.70 -18.02
C VAL A 18 24.10 21.97 -18.51
N GLU A 19 24.19 22.17 -19.83
CA GLU A 19 24.81 23.38 -20.40
C GLU A 19 24.11 24.67 -19.96
N ASP A 20 22.77 24.69 -19.97
CA ASP A 20 21.98 25.85 -19.55
C ASP A 20 22.18 26.13 -18.06
N GLN A 21 22.21 25.09 -17.22
CA GLN A 21 22.48 25.24 -15.78
C GLN A 21 23.90 25.71 -15.49
N VAL A 22 24.91 25.21 -16.21
CA VAL A 22 26.29 25.67 -16.06
C VAL A 22 26.42 27.13 -16.46
N ARG A 23 25.79 27.52 -17.58
CA ARG A 23 25.76 28.93 -18.02
C ARG A 23 25.07 29.82 -16.99
N GLN A 24 23.99 29.34 -16.37
CA GLN A 24 23.31 30.07 -15.30
C GLN A 24 24.23 30.27 -14.09
N VAL A 25 24.87 29.20 -13.59
CA VAL A 25 25.80 29.28 -12.44
C VAL A 25 26.94 30.25 -12.74
N HIS A 26 27.54 30.19 -13.93
CA HIS A 26 28.61 31.10 -14.32
C HIS A 26 28.13 32.55 -14.50
N THR A 27 26.86 32.77 -14.85
CA THR A 27 26.27 34.11 -14.92
C THR A 27 26.06 34.70 -13.52
N GLU A 28 25.62 33.87 -12.56
CA GLU A 28 25.39 34.27 -11.16
C GLU A 28 26.71 34.38 -10.37
N ARG A 29 27.72 33.62 -10.78
CA ARG A 29 29.06 33.53 -10.17
C ARG A 29 30.15 33.58 -11.24
N PRO A 30 30.37 34.75 -11.87
CA PRO A 30 31.38 34.91 -12.93
C PRO A 30 32.81 34.80 -12.40
N ASP A 31 33.00 34.79 -11.08
CA ASP A 31 34.27 34.51 -10.40
C ASP A 31 34.69 33.04 -10.47
N LEU A 32 33.76 32.13 -10.75
CA LEU A 32 34.03 30.70 -10.91
C LEU A 32 34.40 30.38 -12.35
N ASP A 33 35.36 29.48 -12.55
CA ASP A 33 35.64 28.98 -13.89
C ASP A 33 34.55 28.00 -14.36
N MET A 34 34.56 27.69 -15.66
CA MET A 34 33.52 26.84 -16.26
C MET A 34 33.52 25.40 -15.76
N ARG A 35 34.67 24.94 -15.22
CA ARG A 35 34.80 23.62 -14.63
C ARG A 35 34.20 23.60 -13.24
N ASP A 36 34.49 24.60 -12.41
CA ASP A 36 33.92 24.75 -11.07
C ASP A 36 32.38 24.88 -11.16
N ALA A 37 31.88 25.63 -12.14
CA ALA A 37 30.44 25.73 -12.40
C ALA A 37 29.81 24.37 -12.80
N LEU A 38 30.50 23.57 -13.61
CA LEU A 38 30.07 22.21 -13.96
C LEU A 38 30.06 21.27 -12.76
N GLU A 39 31.10 21.31 -11.92
CA GLU A 39 31.18 20.48 -10.70
C GLU A 39 30.03 20.79 -9.73
N ILE A 40 29.66 22.07 -9.57
CA ILE A 40 28.50 22.49 -8.78
C ILE A 40 27.19 21.93 -9.37
N VAL A 41 26.98 22.07 -10.68
CA VAL A 41 25.75 21.58 -11.34
C VAL A 41 25.64 20.06 -11.21
N CYS A 42 26.73 19.32 -11.43
CA CYS A 42 26.74 17.87 -11.24
C CYS A 42 26.39 17.48 -9.80
N ALA A 43 26.97 18.14 -8.78
CA ALA A 43 26.66 17.87 -7.38
C ALA A 43 25.18 18.13 -7.03
N VAL A 44 24.58 19.20 -7.58
CA VAL A 44 23.15 19.51 -7.41
C VAL A 44 22.27 18.46 -8.07
N LEU A 45 22.60 18.02 -9.29
CA LEU A 45 21.86 16.98 -9.99
C LEU A 45 21.91 15.64 -9.26
N GLU A 46 23.08 15.26 -8.73
CA GLU A 46 23.23 14.06 -7.89
C GLU A 46 22.40 14.15 -6.60
N GLY A 47 22.41 15.30 -5.92
CA GLY A 47 21.57 15.54 -4.75
C GLY A 47 20.08 15.40 -5.07
N ASN A 48 19.62 16.04 -6.15
CA ASN A 48 18.23 15.96 -6.62
C ASN A 48 17.82 14.53 -6.99
N GLN A 49 18.72 13.74 -7.57
CA GLN A 49 18.47 12.34 -7.87
C GLN A 49 18.28 11.52 -6.60
N GLN A 50 19.12 11.74 -5.58
CA GLN A 50 19.01 11.06 -4.29
C GLN A 50 17.69 11.43 -3.58
N ASP A 51 17.32 12.70 -3.57
CA ASP A 51 16.08 13.16 -2.96
C ASP A 51 14.84 12.64 -3.69
N THR A 52 14.85 12.67 -5.02
CA THR A 52 13.77 12.08 -5.83
C THR A 52 13.63 10.57 -5.56
N SER A 53 14.75 9.87 -5.42
CA SER A 53 14.75 8.43 -5.09
C SER A 53 14.16 8.16 -3.71
N ARG A 54 14.46 9.01 -2.71
CA ARG A 54 13.88 8.92 -1.37
C ARG A 54 12.39 9.19 -1.37
N ILE A 55 11.94 10.24 -2.06
CA ILE A 55 10.52 10.58 -2.19
C ILE A 55 9.76 9.42 -2.86
N LEU A 56 10.31 8.88 -3.95
CA LEU A 56 9.70 7.74 -4.64
C LEU A 56 9.62 6.49 -3.76
N ALA A 57 10.66 6.20 -2.98
CA ALA A 57 10.66 5.10 -2.03
C ALA A 57 9.58 5.27 -0.94
N ALA A 58 9.47 6.46 -0.37
CA ALA A 58 8.44 6.78 0.61
C ALA A 58 7.02 6.66 0.03
N ALA A 59 6.80 7.18 -1.18
CA ALA A 59 5.52 7.07 -1.88
C ALA A 59 5.14 5.61 -2.15
N ARG A 60 6.10 4.76 -2.56
CA ARG A 60 5.88 3.33 -2.76
C ARG A 60 5.52 2.61 -1.47
N ALA A 61 6.20 2.93 -0.37
CA ALA A 61 5.91 2.34 0.94
C ALA A 61 4.49 2.71 1.40
N GLU A 62 4.07 3.96 1.24
CA GLU A 62 2.73 4.41 1.60
C GLU A 62 1.66 3.77 0.71
N HIS A 63 1.90 3.72 -0.60
CA HIS A 63 1.01 3.01 -1.53
C HIS A 63 0.84 1.52 -1.15
N ALA A 64 1.91 0.84 -0.73
CA ALA A 64 1.82 -0.55 -0.28
C ALA A 64 0.92 -0.71 0.95
N LYS A 65 0.96 0.22 1.91
CA LYS A 65 0.05 0.21 3.07
C LYS A 65 -1.40 0.40 2.63
N VAL A 66 -1.67 1.37 1.77
CA VAL A 66 -3.03 1.65 1.26
C VAL A 66 -3.60 0.43 0.55
N VAL A 67 -2.80 -0.22 -0.31
CA VAL A 67 -3.20 -1.45 -1.03
C VAL A 67 -3.49 -2.59 -0.06
N ALA A 68 -2.64 -2.78 0.96
CA ALA A 68 -2.85 -3.82 1.97
C ALA A 68 -4.13 -3.58 2.78
N THR A 69 -4.38 -2.34 3.20
CA THR A 69 -5.62 -1.95 3.90
C THR A 69 -6.84 -2.15 3.01
N ALA A 70 -6.80 -1.69 1.76
CA ALA A 70 -7.91 -1.86 0.82
C ALA A 70 -8.21 -3.34 0.54
N LYS A 71 -7.18 -4.18 0.43
CA LYS A 71 -7.35 -5.63 0.31
C LYS A 71 -8.03 -6.21 1.54
N ARG A 72 -7.54 -5.87 2.74
CA ARG A 72 -8.14 -6.33 4.01
C ARG A 72 -9.61 -5.92 4.11
N SER A 73 -9.94 -4.66 3.84
CA SER A 73 -11.32 -4.18 3.88
C SER A 73 -12.22 -4.89 2.87
N ARG A 74 -11.70 -5.20 1.67
CA ARG A 74 -12.45 -5.99 0.69
C ARG A 74 -12.71 -7.41 1.17
N ASP A 75 -11.67 -8.08 1.70
CA ASP A 75 -11.79 -9.44 2.23
C ASP A 75 -12.83 -9.50 3.37
N GLU A 76 -12.88 -8.46 4.22
CA GLU A 76 -13.85 -8.29 5.29
C GLU A 76 -15.28 -8.05 4.78
N ILE A 77 -15.46 -7.17 3.79
CA ILE A 77 -16.76 -6.95 3.13
C ILE A 77 -17.27 -8.24 2.49
N ASP A 78 -16.40 -8.97 1.79
CA ASP A 78 -16.75 -10.24 1.14
C ASP A 78 -17.14 -11.29 2.19
N ALA A 79 -16.46 -11.32 3.35
CA ALA A 79 -16.81 -12.16 4.49
C ALA A 79 -18.19 -11.81 5.07
N LEU A 80 -18.46 -10.53 5.32
CA LEU A 80 -19.75 -10.05 5.81
C LEU A 80 -20.89 -10.38 4.84
N ALA A 81 -20.67 -10.26 3.53
CA ALA A 81 -21.67 -10.64 2.52
C ALA A 81 -21.99 -12.14 2.53
N ARG A 82 -20.98 -13.00 2.70
CA ARG A 82 -21.19 -14.44 2.88
C ARG A 82 -21.98 -14.73 4.16
N ILE A 83 -21.58 -14.14 5.28
CA ILE A 83 -22.27 -14.30 6.58
C ILE A 83 -23.72 -13.84 6.47
N GLN A 84 -23.98 -12.67 5.90
CA GLN A 84 -25.33 -12.14 5.72
C GLN A 84 -26.22 -13.06 4.90
N THR A 85 -25.65 -13.73 3.88
CA THR A 85 -26.37 -14.73 3.07
C THR A 85 -26.73 -15.96 3.89
N ALA A 86 -25.82 -16.43 4.76
CA ALA A 86 -26.03 -17.59 5.64
C ALA A 86 -26.86 -17.27 6.91
N TYR A 87 -26.98 -15.99 7.27
CA TYR A 87 -27.52 -15.53 8.54
C TYR A 87 -28.90 -16.10 8.89
N PRO A 88 -29.90 -16.13 7.98
CA PRO A 88 -31.23 -16.64 8.34
C PRO A 88 -31.23 -18.13 8.71
N GLU A 89 -30.31 -18.92 8.18
CA GLU A 89 -30.19 -20.33 8.54
C GLU A 89 -29.43 -20.52 9.85
N LEU A 90 -28.40 -19.72 10.08
CA LEU A 90 -27.66 -19.71 11.35
C LEU A 90 -28.55 -19.26 12.52
N GLU A 91 -29.40 -18.26 12.32
CA GLU A 91 -30.36 -17.78 13.32
C GLU A 91 -31.39 -18.87 13.69
N ARG A 92 -31.87 -19.64 12.71
CA ARG A 92 -32.75 -20.81 13.00
C ARG A 92 -32.02 -21.90 13.78
N LEU A 93 -30.73 -22.10 13.49
CA LEU A 93 -29.89 -23.03 14.23
C LEU A 93 -29.77 -22.58 15.69
N GLU A 94 -29.53 -21.28 15.90
CA GLU A 94 -29.41 -20.68 17.22
C GLU A 94 -30.70 -20.82 18.03
N ALA A 95 -31.85 -20.52 17.42
CA ALA A 95 -33.16 -20.68 18.06
C ALA A 95 -33.44 -22.14 18.47
N ARG A 96 -32.88 -23.12 17.74
CA ARG A 96 -33.00 -24.55 18.06
C ARG A 96 -32.05 -25.00 19.17
N PHE A 97 -30.95 -24.28 19.37
CA PHE A 97 -29.94 -24.57 20.40
C PHE A 97 -29.67 -23.32 21.27
N PRO A 98 -30.69 -22.83 22.03
CA PRO A 98 -30.54 -21.61 22.81
C PRO A 98 -29.53 -21.77 23.95
N GLY A 99 -28.84 -20.68 24.30
CA GLY A 99 -27.94 -20.62 25.46
C GLY A 99 -26.59 -21.31 25.28
N ARG A 100 -26.12 -21.48 24.04
CA ARG A 100 -24.76 -21.96 23.75
C ARG A 100 -23.77 -20.81 23.80
N SER A 101 -22.58 -21.09 24.34
CA SER A 101 -21.53 -20.08 24.57
C SER A 101 -20.85 -19.61 23.29
N THR A 102 -20.91 -20.38 22.19
CA THR A 102 -20.32 -20.01 20.90
C THR A 102 -21.08 -20.64 19.72
N ALA A 103 -21.08 -19.97 18.57
CA ALA A 103 -21.66 -20.45 17.32
C ALA A 103 -20.97 -21.73 16.81
N ALA A 104 -19.66 -21.89 17.03
CA ALA A 104 -18.94 -23.12 16.71
C ALA A 104 -19.48 -24.34 17.49
N LYS A 105 -19.84 -24.15 18.77
CA LYS A 105 -20.45 -25.22 19.58
C LYS A 105 -21.86 -25.56 19.12
N MET A 106 -22.64 -24.54 18.72
CA MET A 106 -23.96 -24.73 18.12
C MET A 106 -23.89 -25.56 16.84
N LEU A 107 -22.93 -25.28 15.96
CA LEU A 107 -22.71 -26.07 14.74
C LEU A 107 -22.30 -27.51 15.04
N ALA A 108 -21.37 -27.71 15.98
CA ALA A 108 -20.95 -29.05 16.40
C ALA A 108 -22.11 -29.89 16.96
N ASP A 109 -22.96 -29.31 17.82
CA ASP A 109 -24.16 -29.96 18.36
C ASP A 109 -25.18 -30.29 17.26
N ALA A 110 -25.24 -29.47 16.20
CA ALA A 110 -26.07 -29.72 15.03
C ALA A 110 -25.45 -30.74 14.04
N GLY A 111 -24.21 -31.19 14.28
CA GLY A 111 -23.46 -32.04 13.35
C GLY A 111 -23.13 -31.33 12.03
N ARG A 112 -22.96 -30.01 12.06
CA ARG A 112 -22.70 -29.13 10.91
C ARG A 112 -21.34 -28.45 11.05
N THR A 113 -20.85 -27.92 9.94
CA THR A 113 -19.62 -27.14 9.83
C THR A 113 -19.91 -25.80 9.17
N TRP A 114 -19.00 -24.83 9.28
CA TRP A 114 -19.09 -23.55 8.55
C TRP A 114 -19.23 -23.74 7.04
N GLY A 115 -18.53 -24.75 6.50
CA GLY A 115 -18.56 -25.09 5.08
C GLY A 115 -19.95 -25.47 4.58
N ASP A 116 -20.83 -26.02 5.43
CA ASP A 116 -22.22 -26.35 5.07
C ASP A 116 -23.04 -25.10 4.71
N PHE A 117 -22.60 -23.92 5.16
CA PHE A 117 -23.23 -22.62 4.91
C PHE A 117 -22.42 -21.77 3.91
N GLY A 118 -21.40 -22.35 3.27
CA GLY A 118 -20.50 -21.61 2.38
C GLY A 118 -19.56 -20.64 3.11
N LEU A 119 -19.35 -20.85 4.42
CA LEU A 119 -18.51 -20.03 5.27
C LEU A 119 -17.15 -20.71 5.54
N THR A 120 -16.12 -19.89 5.68
CA THR A 120 -14.80 -20.32 6.15
C THR A 120 -14.70 -20.21 7.68
N GLU A 121 -13.68 -20.82 8.29
CA GLU A 121 -13.40 -20.65 9.73
C GLU A 121 -13.18 -19.17 10.11
N ALA A 122 -12.57 -18.38 9.21
CA ALA A 122 -12.38 -16.95 9.42
C ALA A 122 -13.70 -16.18 9.42
N ASP A 123 -14.63 -16.55 8.53
CA ASP A 123 -15.99 -16.00 8.53
C ASP A 123 -16.75 -16.38 9.81
N GLY A 124 -16.54 -17.60 10.31
CA GLY A 124 -17.12 -18.08 11.57
C GLY A 124 -16.63 -17.32 12.80
N ALA A 125 -15.34 -16.96 12.84
CA ALA A 125 -14.79 -16.10 13.89
C ALA A 125 -15.40 -14.69 13.84
N LEU A 126 -15.51 -14.10 12.66
CA LEU A 126 -16.15 -12.79 12.46
C LEU A 126 -17.63 -12.82 12.86
N PHE A 127 -18.35 -13.89 12.53
CA PHE A 127 -19.75 -14.06 12.97
C PHE A 127 -19.87 -14.13 14.50
N GLN A 128 -18.94 -14.81 15.18
CA GLN A 128 -18.92 -14.85 16.65
C GLN A 128 -18.70 -13.45 17.25
N GLU A 129 -17.77 -12.67 16.69
CA GLU A 129 -17.54 -11.29 17.12
C GLU A 129 -18.81 -10.44 16.98
N LEU A 130 -19.54 -10.55 15.87
CA LEU A 130 -20.81 -9.84 15.64
C LEU A 130 -21.91 -10.24 16.64
N LEU A 131 -21.96 -11.52 17.04
CA LEU A 131 -22.90 -12.00 18.06
C LEU A 131 -22.53 -11.45 19.45
N ASP A 132 -21.25 -11.45 19.80
CA ASP A 132 -20.76 -10.95 21.08
C ASP A 132 -21.02 -9.43 21.23
N GLU A 133 -20.85 -8.66 20.15
CA GLU A 133 -21.21 -7.23 20.10
C GLU A 133 -22.71 -7.00 20.31
N HIS A 134 -23.58 -7.81 19.68
CA HIS A 134 -25.03 -7.73 19.86
C HIS A 134 -25.47 -8.13 21.28
N ALA A 135 -24.76 -9.06 21.93
CA ALA A 135 -25.08 -9.48 23.29
C ALA A 135 -24.63 -8.47 24.37
N ALA A 136 -23.70 -7.57 24.02
CA ALA A 136 -23.14 -6.56 24.94
C ALA A 136 -23.86 -5.19 24.88
N GLY A 137 -24.69 -4.94 23.87
CA GLY A 137 -25.48 -3.71 23.70
C GLY A 137 -26.91 -3.83 24.18
#